data_AF-A0A0N1IHI7-F1
#
_entry.id   AF-A0A0N1IHI7-F1
#
_cell.length_a   1.000
_cell.length_b   1.000
_cell.length_c   1.000
_cell.angle_alpha   90.00
_cell.angle_beta   90.00
_cell.angle_gamma   90.00
#
_symmetry.space_group_name_H-M   'P 1'
#
loop_
_entity.id
_entity.type
_entity.pdbx_description
1 polymer ?
#
loop_
_entity_poly.entity_id
_entity_poly.type
_entity_poly.pdbx_seq_one_letter_code
_entity_poly.pdbx_strand_id
1 'polypeptide(L)'
;MSEMNLIVNITCNPPMISIFGPIKESTIDRLNETIPNSCSTTNTGKVPFALVRKENPPHWYGELRTQFATEDIGTSVLFVSLLDALEEEGTWKLRGSTTMNHDVDKTTYKFFFVRGVH
;
A
#
# COMPACT_ATOMS: atom_id res chain seq x y z
N MET A 1 8.81 17.92 -18.76
CA MET A 1 7.73 17.02 -18.30
C MET A 1 8.11 16.58 -16.90
N SER A 2 7.43 17.06 -15.86
CA SER A 2 7.70 16.58 -14.51
C SER A 2 7.33 15.10 -14.44
N GLU A 3 8.30 14.23 -14.20
CA GLU A 3 8.05 12.81 -13.97
C GLU A 3 7.08 12.68 -12.79
N MET A 4 5.85 12.22 -13.07
CA MET A 4 4.90 11.89 -12.01
C MET A 4 5.33 10.57 -11.41
N ASN A 5 6.00 10.65 -10.27
CA ASN A 5 6.46 9.51 -9.48
C ASN A 5 5.43 9.21 -8.38
N LEU A 6 5.20 7.92 -8.13
CA LEU A 6 4.38 7.43 -7.02
C LEU A 6 5.22 6.46 -6.20
N ILE A 7 5.23 6.63 -4.89
CA ILE A 7 5.97 5.78 -3.96
C ILE A 7 4.98 5.17 -2.99
N VAL A 8 4.97 3.84 -2.88
CA VAL A 8 4.15 3.13 -1.91
C VAL A 8 5.06 2.44 -0.91
N ASN A 9 4.89 2.77 0.37
CA ASN A 9 5.56 2.11 1.47
C ASN A 9 4.56 1.20 2.19
N ILE A 10 4.98 -0.03 2.46
CA ILE A 10 4.23 -0.99 3.26
C ILE A 10 5.15 -1.46 4.37
N THR A 11 4.76 -1.27 5.63
CA THR A 11 5.51 -1.76 6.78
C THR A 11 4.68 -2.80 7.50
N CYS A 12 5.21 -4.00 7.67
CA CYS A 12 4.60 -5.07 8.48
C CYS A 12 5.51 -5.34 9.67
N ASN A 13 5.04 -5.70 10.87
CA ASN A 13 3.66 -5.91 11.35
C ASN A 13 3.35 -4.94 12.52
N PRO A 14 2.13 -4.37 12.65
CA PRO A 14 0.94 -4.48 11.78
C PRO A 14 1.14 -3.82 10.41
N PRO A 15 0.39 -4.24 9.36
CA PRO A 15 0.48 -3.62 8.05
C PRO A 15 0.10 -2.14 8.09
N MET A 16 1.04 -1.29 7.73
CA MET A 16 0.90 0.15 7.58
C MET A 16 1.24 0.53 6.14
N ILE A 17 0.35 1.24 5.47
CA ILE A 17 0.48 1.61 4.06
C ILE A 17 0.57 3.12 3.95
N SER A 18 1.52 3.61 3.16
CA SER A 18 1.68 5.04 2.87
C SER A 18 1.94 5.26 1.39
N ILE A 19 1.14 6.09 0.74
CA ILE A 19 1.20 6.36 -0.70
C ILE A 19 1.52 7.83 -0.92
N PHE A 20 2.69 8.09 -1.50
CA PHE A 20 3.21 9.43 -1.79
C PHE A 20 3.20 9.68 -3.29
N GLY A 21 2.64 10.82 -3.70
CA GLY A 21 2.53 11.19 -5.12
C GLY A 21 1.07 11.33 -5.56
N PRO A 22 0.85 11.76 -6.81
CA PRO A 22 -0.49 11.95 -7.35
C PRO A 22 -1.16 10.59 -7.56
N ILE A 23 -2.31 10.36 -6.95
CA ILE A 23 -3.14 9.16 -7.13
C ILE A 23 -4.61 9.58 -7.16
N LYS A 24 -5.42 8.94 -8.01
CA LYS A 24 -6.85 9.24 -8.10
C LYS A 24 -7.57 8.74 -6.85
N GLU A 25 -8.58 9.50 -6.41
CA GLU A 25 -9.44 9.08 -5.29
C GLU A 25 -10.16 7.75 -5.58
N SER A 26 -10.58 7.51 -6.83
CA SER A 26 -11.17 6.22 -7.23
C SER A 26 -10.24 5.02 -7.00
N THR A 27 -8.92 5.23 -7.17
CA THR A 27 -7.91 4.19 -6.89
C THR A 27 -7.79 3.96 -5.38
N ILE A 28 -7.88 5.03 -4.59
CA ILE A 28 -7.91 4.95 -3.12
C ILE A 28 -9.14 4.19 -2.63
N ASP A 29 -10.31 4.47 -3.20
CA ASP A 29 -11.56 3.76 -2.86
C ASP A 29 -11.43 2.26 -3.14
N ARG A 30 -10.91 1.89 -4.31
CA ARG A 30 -10.66 0.49 -4.65
C ARG A 30 -9.64 -0.17 -3.70
N LEU A 31 -8.57 0.53 -3.35
CA LEU A 31 -7.59 0.04 -2.37
C LEU A 31 -8.22 -0.17 -0.99
N ASN A 32 -9.14 0.70 -0.56
CA ASN A 32 -9.87 0.54 0.70
C ASN A 32 -10.73 -0.74 0.72
N GLU A 33 -11.25 -1.16 -0.43
CA GLU A 33 -12.03 -2.39 -0.55
C GLU A 33 -11.16 -3.66 -0.62
N THR A 34 -10.01 -3.61 -1.29
CA THR A 34 -9.20 -4.80 -1.58
C THR A 34 -8.19 -5.14 -0.48
N ILE A 35 -7.52 -4.13 0.09
CA ILE A 35 -6.44 -4.31 1.08
C ILE A 35 -6.89 -5.16 2.29
N PRO A 36 -8.07 -4.92 2.91
CA PRO A 36 -8.47 -5.66 4.12
C PRO A 36 -8.69 -7.15 3.89
N ASN A 37 -8.95 -7.56 2.65
CA ASN A 37 -9.16 -8.96 2.27
C ASN A 37 -7.84 -9.73 2.13
N SER A 38 -6.70 -9.02 2.16
CA SER A 38 -5.37 -9.59 1.93
C SER A 38 -4.70 -10.16 3.19
N CYS A 39 -5.26 -9.91 4.38
CA CYS A 39 -4.62 -10.27 5.65
C CYS A 39 -5.49 -11.20 6.51
N SER A 40 -4.81 -12.03 7.32
CA SER A 40 -5.46 -12.90 8.29
C SER A 40 -5.98 -12.07 9.45
N THR A 41 -7.29 -12.11 9.71
CA THR A 41 -7.90 -11.36 10.81
C THR A 41 -7.78 -12.15 12.12
N THR A 42 -7.19 -11.56 13.15
CA THR A 42 -7.45 -12.03 14.52
C THR A 42 -8.77 -11.41 14.96
N ASN A 43 -9.76 -12.26 15.23
CA ASN A 43 -11.14 -11.90 15.53
C ASN A 43 -11.24 -10.85 16.67
N THR A 44 -11.83 -9.67 16.42
CA THR A 44 -12.76 -8.88 17.27
C THR A 44 -12.73 -7.38 16.93
N GLY A 45 -13.75 -6.89 16.22
CA GLY A 45 -13.98 -5.45 15.97
C GLY A 45 -13.75 -5.05 14.51
N LYS A 46 -14.86 -4.82 13.80
CA LYS A 46 -14.90 -4.30 12.41
C LYS A 46 -14.47 -2.83 12.39
N VAL A 47 -13.21 -2.51 12.63
CA VAL A 47 -12.71 -1.19 12.24
C VAL A 47 -12.52 -1.23 10.73
N PRO A 48 -13.34 -0.52 9.94
CA PRO A 48 -13.14 -0.48 8.50
C PRO A 48 -11.79 0.19 8.25
N PHE A 49 -10.94 -0.48 7.47
CA PHE A 49 -9.73 0.12 6.96
C PHE A 49 -10.11 1.27 6.03
N ALA A 50 -9.44 2.40 6.18
CA ALA A 50 -9.56 3.51 5.27
C ALA A 50 -8.21 4.22 5.16
N LEU A 51 -7.78 4.46 3.93
CA LEU A 51 -6.71 5.38 3.61
C LEU A 51 -7.19 6.80 3.88
N VAL A 52 -6.52 7.48 4.79
CA VAL A 52 -6.77 8.88 5.14
C VAL A 52 -5.68 9.77 4.58
N ARG A 53 -6.05 10.96 4.11
CA ARG A 53 -5.10 11.95 3.64
C ARG A 53 -4.41 12.63 4.82
N LYS A 54 -3.07 12.69 4.79
CA LYS A 54 -2.21 13.43 5.73
C LYS A 54 -1.50 14.54 4.97
N GLU A 55 -1.23 15.67 5.63
CA GLU A 55 -0.73 16.89 4.96
C GLU A 55 0.79 17.13 5.08
N ASN A 56 1.50 16.48 6.00
CA ASN A 56 2.92 16.78 6.28
C ASN A 56 3.81 15.52 6.28
N PRO A 57 4.42 15.15 5.13
CA PRO A 57 4.14 15.64 3.77
C PRO A 57 2.78 15.12 3.26
N PRO A 58 2.21 15.65 2.16
CA PRO A 58 0.97 15.16 1.60
C PRO A 58 1.05 13.69 1.15
N HIS A 59 0.26 12.81 1.76
CA HIS A 59 0.20 11.38 1.40
C HIS A 59 -1.10 10.73 1.86
N TRP A 60 -1.42 9.58 1.28
CA TRP A 60 -2.47 8.70 1.81
C TRP A 60 -1.85 7.72 2.80
N TYR A 61 -2.54 7.47 3.91
CA TYR A 61 -2.06 6.62 4.99
C TYR A 61 -3.17 5.71 5.51
N GLY A 62 -2.88 4.43 5.71
CA GLY A 62 -3.82 3.47 6.29
C GLY A 62 -3.09 2.46 7.17
N GLU A 63 -3.76 1.96 8.20
CA GLU A 63 -3.18 1.03 9.18
C GLU A 63 -4.18 -0.09 9.51
N LEU A 64 -3.73 -1.34 9.39
CA LEU A 64 -4.49 -2.54 9.73
C LEU A 64 -4.11 -3.02 11.14
N ARG A 65 -4.46 -2.23 12.17
CA ARG A 65 -4.02 -2.41 13.57
C ARG A 65 -4.28 -3.78 14.18
N THR A 66 -5.34 -4.46 13.75
CA THR A 66 -5.80 -5.75 14.31
C THR A 66 -5.51 -6.94 13.39
N GLN A 67 -4.77 -6.71 12.30
CA GLN A 67 -4.47 -7.74 11.31
C GLN A 67 -3.00 -8.08 11.32
N PHE A 68 -2.73 -9.37 11.13
CA PHE A 68 -1.37 -9.88 11.00
C PHE A 68 -1.19 -10.34 9.55
N ALA A 69 -0.27 -9.71 8.83
CA ALA A 69 0.19 -10.27 7.56
C ALA A 69 1.22 -11.35 7.90
N THR A 70 0.87 -12.62 7.66
CA THR A 70 1.85 -13.71 7.73
C THR A 70 2.98 -13.42 6.74
N GLU A 71 4.23 -13.65 7.17
CA GLU A 71 5.44 -13.12 6.52
C GLU A 71 5.56 -13.47 5.03
N ASP A 72 4.90 -14.54 4.56
CA ASP A 72 4.95 -14.99 3.17
C ASP A 72 3.65 -14.74 2.39
N ILE A 73 2.53 -15.30 2.84
CA ILE A 73 1.28 -15.31 2.05
C ILE A 73 0.53 -13.98 2.21
N GLY A 74 0.35 -13.51 3.44
CA GLY A 74 -0.42 -12.28 3.70
C GLY A 74 0.26 -11.03 3.13
N THR A 75 1.59 -10.97 3.21
CA THR A 75 2.39 -9.88 2.61
C THR A 75 2.30 -9.90 1.09
N SER A 76 2.43 -11.08 0.46
CA SER A 76 2.36 -11.22 -0.99
C SER A 76 0.99 -10.85 -1.57
N VAL A 77 -0.11 -11.28 -0.93
CA VAL A 77 -1.47 -10.92 -1.39
C VAL A 77 -1.72 -9.42 -1.27
N LEU A 78 -1.17 -8.78 -0.23
CA LEU A 78 -1.25 -7.32 -0.07
C LEU A 78 -0.49 -6.60 -1.19
N PHE A 79 0.68 -7.11 -1.59
CA PHE A 79 1.43 -6.54 -2.72
C PHE A 79 0.68 -6.69 -4.03
N VAL A 80 0.13 -7.87 -4.31
CA VAL A 80 -0.64 -8.12 -5.55
C VAL A 80 -1.85 -7.19 -5.62
N SER A 81 -2.63 -7.09 -4.54
CA SER A 81 -3.81 -6.21 -4.48
C SER A 81 -3.46 -4.75 -4.74
N LEU A 82 -2.31 -4.28 -4.24
CA LEU A 82 -1.80 -2.94 -4.52
C LEU A 82 -1.40 -2.77 -5.99
N LEU A 83 -0.65 -3.74 -6.55
CA LEU A 83 -0.16 -3.68 -7.92
C LEU A 83 -1.31 -3.70 -8.93
N ASP A 84 -2.32 -4.56 -8.71
CA ASP A 84 -3.51 -4.66 -9.56
C ASP A 84 -4.37 -3.38 -9.50
N ALA A 85 -4.45 -2.74 -8.32
CA ALA A 85 -5.14 -1.46 -8.15
C ALA A 85 -4.49 -0.34 -8.97
N LEU A 86 -3.16 -0.29 -8.97
CA LEU A 86 -2.40 0.74 -9.67
C LEU A 86 -2.29 0.47 -11.18
N GLU A 87 -2.20 -0.81 -11.58
CA GLU A 87 -2.14 -1.19 -12.99
C GLU A 87 -3.47 -0.97 -13.72
N GLU A 88 -4.62 -1.18 -13.07
CA GLU A 88 -5.93 -0.89 -13.67
C GLU A 88 -6.14 0.60 -14.01
N GLU A 89 -5.42 1.52 -13.36
CA GLU A 89 -5.41 2.92 -13.78
C GLU A 89 -4.77 3.10 -15.18
N GLY A 90 -4.16 2.04 -15.74
CA GLY A 90 -3.49 1.98 -17.04
C GLY A 90 -2.22 2.82 -17.11
N THR A 91 -1.88 3.51 -16.02
CA THR A 91 -0.94 4.62 -16.03
C THR A 91 0.24 4.41 -15.10
N TRP A 92 0.15 3.59 -14.05
CA TRP A 92 1.29 3.36 -13.16
C TRP A 92 2.06 2.11 -13.56
N LYS A 93 3.37 2.28 -13.76
CA LYS A 93 4.28 1.16 -14.05
C LYS A 93 5.32 1.05 -12.94
N LEU A 94 5.41 -0.15 -12.36
CA LEU A 94 6.43 -0.47 -11.35
C LEU A 94 7.82 -0.38 -11.99
N ARG A 95 8.71 0.42 -11.38
CA ARG A 95 10.10 0.60 -11.84
C ARG A 95 11.10 -0.12 -10.97
N GLY A 96 10.77 -0.31 -9.70
CA GLY A 96 11.61 -1.03 -8.76
C GLY A 96 10.95 -1.17 -7.42
N SER A 97 11.52 -2.06 -6.60
CA SER A 97 11.17 -2.21 -5.21
C SER A 97 12.42 -2.36 -4.37
N THR A 98 12.33 -1.97 -3.10
CA THR A 98 13.40 -2.15 -2.11
C THR A 98 12.78 -2.62 -0.80
N THR A 99 13.48 -3.48 -0.10
CA THR A 99 13.05 -3.99 1.21
C THR A 99 14.07 -3.58 2.26
N MET A 100 13.58 -3.19 3.43
CA MET A 100 14.40 -2.84 4.58
C MET A 100 13.87 -3.58 5.81
N ASN A 101 14.69 -4.49 6.32
CA ASN A 101 14.43 -5.16 7.60
C ASN A 101 14.90 -4.22 8.72
N HIS A 102 14.04 -4.00 9.71
CA HIS A 102 14.35 -3.25 10.92
C HIS A 102 14.67 -4.23 12.07
N ASP A 103 15.35 -3.74 13.10
CA ASP A 103 15.84 -4.57 14.23
C ASP A 103 14.72 -5.24 15.07
N VAL A 104 13.45 -4.84 14.92
CA VAL A 104 12.31 -5.28 15.75
C VAL A 104 11.21 -5.89 14.88
N ASP A 105 11.48 -7.05 14.26
CA ASP A 105 10.54 -7.87 13.46
C ASP A 105 9.62 -7.06 12.52
N LYS A 106 10.16 -5.94 12.03
CA LYS A 106 9.45 -5.02 11.15
C LYS A 106 10.17 -4.98 9.84
N THR A 107 9.42 -5.13 8.77
CA THR A 107 9.94 -5.07 7.41
C THR A 107 9.18 -4.03 6.64
N THR A 108 9.90 -3.07 6.08
CA THR A 108 9.35 -2.06 5.18
C THR A 108 9.69 -2.41 3.74
N TYR A 109 8.66 -2.58 2.93
CA TYR A 109 8.72 -2.72 1.49
C TYR A 109 8.38 -1.38 0.84
N LYS A 110 9.20 -0.95 -0.10
CA LYS A 110 8.97 0.27 -0.88
C LYS A 110 8.84 -0.10 -2.34
N PHE A 111 7.82 0.43 -3.00
CA PHE A 111 7.55 0.26 -4.41
C PHE A 111 7.59 1.62 -5.08
N PHE A 112 8.33 1.71 -6.18
CA PHE A 112 8.52 2.93 -6.95
C PHE A 112 7.84 2.78 -8.30
N PHE A 113 6.90 3.68 -8.58
CA PHE A 113 6.15 3.70 -9.82
C PHE A 113 6.40 5.01 -10.57
N VAL A 114 6.36 4.91 -11.89
CA VAL A 114 6.32 6.07 -12.79
C VAL A 114 5.05 6.02 -13.60
N ARG A 115 4.56 7.20 -13.98
CA ARG A 115 3.45 7.28 -14.93
C ARG A 115 3.95 6.86 -16.32
N GLY A 116 3.45 5.74 -16.84
CA GLY A 116 3.68 5.29 -18.20
C GLY A 116 3.11 6.30 -19.19
N VAL A 117 3.95 6.75 -20.11
CA VAL A 117 3.49 7.49 -21.29
C VAL A 117 2.95 6.44 -22.25
N HIS A 118 1.64 6.46 -22.51
CA HIS A 118 1.09 5.79 -23.70
C HIS A 118 1.25 6.71 -24.89
#